data_AF-A0A536BMN7-F1
#
_entry.id   AF-A0A536BMN7-F1
#
_cell.length_a   1.000
_cell.length_b   1.000
_cell.length_c   1.000
_cell.angle_alpha   90.00
_cell.angle_beta   90.00
_cell.angle_gamma   90.00
#
_symmetry.space_group_name_H-M   'P 1'
#
loop_
_entity.id
_entity.type
_entity.pdbx_description
1 polymer ?
#
loop_
_entity_poly.entity_id
_entity_poly.type
_entity_poly.pdbx_seq_one_letter_code
_entity_poly.pdbx_strand_id
1 'polypeptide(L)'
;MIRNAVIHLNNEQPLLADLFAMPQPTDIGLTCTNLRTLGGERPLYADHIGSWFLFPLAHIRFVEIASTVDQESSDGHVGETAAPIVNATVEEELTIDEDFLRRVREA
;
A
#
# COMPACT_ATOMS: atom_id res chain seq x y z
N MET A 1 2.75 20.63 4.76
CA MET A 1 3.14 19.29 4.26
C MET A 1 1.89 18.43 4.30
N ILE A 2 1.60 17.72 3.22
CA ILE A 2 0.46 16.81 3.07
C ILE A 2 0.96 15.43 3.49
N ARG A 3 0.39 14.85 4.55
CA ARG A 3 0.84 13.56 5.08
C ARG A 3 0.09 12.41 4.39
N ASN A 4 0.70 11.24 4.39
CA ASN A 4 0.05 9.97 4.02
C ASN A 4 -0.63 10.02 2.64
N ALA A 5 -0.04 10.70 1.67
CA ALA A 5 -0.50 10.64 0.29
C ALA A 5 -0.17 9.26 -0.29
N VAL A 6 -1.09 8.66 -1.04
CA VAL A 6 -0.86 7.38 -1.71
C VAL A 6 -0.48 7.64 -3.17
N ILE A 7 0.70 7.20 -3.56
CA ILE A 7 1.21 7.32 -4.92
C ILE A 7 0.95 6.00 -5.64
N HIS A 8 0.02 6.00 -6.60
CA HIS A 8 -0.26 4.83 -7.43
C HIS A 8 0.60 4.88 -8.69
N LEU A 9 1.57 3.98 -8.80
CA LEU A 9 2.49 3.88 -9.93
C LEU A 9 1.95 2.94 -11.01
N ASN A 10 2.42 3.13 -12.25
CA ASN A 10 2.12 2.23 -13.36
C ASN A 10 2.78 0.87 -13.14
N ASN A 11 1.98 -0.20 -13.11
CA ASN A 11 2.42 -1.60 -13.00
C ASN A 11 3.23 -1.91 -11.74
N GLU A 12 3.08 -1.10 -10.69
CA GLU A 12 3.81 -1.25 -9.43
C GLU A 12 2.83 -1.12 -8.25
N GLN A 13 3.22 -1.67 -7.10
CA GLN A 13 2.43 -1.52 -5.87
C GLN A 13 2.42 -0.06 -5.39
N PRO A 14 1.29 0.44 -4.86
CA PRO A 14 1.20 1.80 -4.34
C PRO A 14 2.08 2.02 -3.10
N LEU A 15 2.47 3.28 -2.90
CA LEU A 15 3.34 3.70 -1.82
C LEU A 15 2.73 4.87 -1.05
N LEU A 16 2.96 4.91 0.25
CA LEU A 16 2.68 6.07 1.09
C LEU A 16 3.87 7.03 1.06
N ALA A 17 3.60 8.33 1.02
CA ALA A 17 4.61 9.36 1.15
C ALA A 17 4.03 10.65 1.70
N ASP A 18 4.91 11.55 2.13
CA ASP A 18 4.51 12.89 2.54
C ASP A 18 4.94 13.90 1.45
N LEU A 19 3.99 14.72 1.00
CA LEU A 19 4.20 15.71 -0.06
C LEU A 19 4.42 17.10 0.53
N PHE A 20 5.24 17.91 -0.13
CA PHE A 20 5.47 19.28 0.31
C PHE A 20 4.27 20.19 0.02
N ALA A 21 3.64 19.99 -1.14
CA ALA A 21 2.47 20.72 -1.62
C ALA A 21 1.65 19.88 -2.61
N MET A 22 0.47 20.38 -3.01
CA MET A 22 -0.32 19.77 -4.08
C MET A 22 0.41 19.86 -5.42
N PRO A 23 0.51 18.75 -6.19
CA PRO A 23 1.09 18.79 -7.52
C PRO A 23 0.26 19.70 -8.44
N GLN A 24 0.95 20.46 -9.28
CA GLN A 24 0.36 21.35 -10.26
C GLN A 24 0.27 20.68 -11.63
N PRO A 25 -0.69 21.06 -12.49
CA PRO A 25 -0.80 20.51 -13.84
C PRO A 25 0.46 20.72 -14.72
N THR A 26 1.33 21.67 -14.37
CA THR A 26 2.57 21.97 -15.07
C THR A 26 3.79 21.21 -14.56
N ASP A 27 3.65 20.47 -13.45
CA ASP A 27 4.77 19.70 -12.91
C ASP A 27 5.12 18.54 -13.85
N ILE A 28 6.39 18.16 -13.87
CA ILE A 28 6.90 16.99 -14.61
C ILE A 28 7.24 15.82 -13.69
N GLY A 29 7.27 16.07 -12.38
CA GLY A 29 7.55 15.07 -11.36
C GLY A 29 6.92 15.44 -10.02
N LEU A 30 6.63 14.42 -9.23
CA LEU A 30 6.15 14.52 -7.87
C LEU A 30 7.34 14.37 -6.92
N THR A 31 7.55 15.36 -6.05
CA THR A 31 8.58 15.30 -5.01
C THR A 31 7.96 14.98 -3.66
N CYS A 32 8.58 14.06 -2.93
CA CYS A 32 8.09 13.62 -1.64
C CYS A 32 9.23 13.15 -0.72
N THR A 33 8.88 12.87 0.52
CA THR A 33 9.78 12.27 1.51
C THR A 33 9.02 11.21 2.32
N ASN A 34 9.73 10.55 3.23
CA ASN A 34 9.16 9.57 4.14
C ASN A 34 8.41 8.45 3.38
N LEU A 35 9.06 7.84 2.39
CA LEU A 35 8.45 6.81 1.55
C LEU A 35 8.21 5.53 2.37
N ARG A 36 6.99 4.99 2.27
CA ARG A 36 6.51 3.81 3.00
C ARG A 36 5.72 2.90 2.07
N THR A 37 5.69 1.60 2.35
CA THR A 37 4.69 0.69 1.80
C THR A 37 3.32 1.02 2.39
N LEU A 38 2.23 0.46 1.85
CA LEU A 38 0.91 0.63 2.46
C LEU A 38 0.82 0.08 3.89
N GLY A 39 1.70 -0.86 4.27
CA GLY A 39 1.83 -1.34 5.64
C GLY A 39 2.59 -0.39 6.57
N GLY A 40 3.06 0.76 6.07
CA GLY A 40 3.80 1.77 6.84
C GLY A 40 5.31 1.49 6.93
N GLU A 41 5.78 0.36 6.43
CA GLU A 41 7.19 -0.02 6.47
C GLU A 41 8.01 0.68 5.40
N ARG A 42 9.32 0.84 5.63
CA ARG A 42 10.24 1.38 4.64
C ARG A 42 10.43 0.39 3.48
N PRO A 43 10.26 0.81 2.20
CA PRO A 43 10.52 -0.08 1.07
C PRO A 43 11.97 -0.57 1.04
N LEU A 44 12.20 -1.81 0.61
CA LEU A 44 13.53 -2.43 0.58
C LEU A 44 14.57 -1.64 -0.24
N TYR A 45 14.12 -0.95 -1.30
CA TYR A 45 14.97 -0.15 -2.18
C TYR A 45 15.23 1.28 -1.65
N ALA A 46 14.60 1.68 -0.54
CA ALA A 46 14.73 3.02 0.05
C ALA A 46 15.61 2.95 1.31
N ASP A 47 16.92 3.16 1.17
CA ASP A 47 17.87 2.88 2.26
C ASP A 47 18.06 4.02 3.28
N HIS A 48 17.80 5.27 2.90
CA HIS A 48 17.96 6.41 3.83
C HIS A 48 16.61 7.02 4.19
N ILE A 49 16.32 7.07 5.49
CA ILE A 49 15.03 7.56 6.01
C ILE A 49 14.80 9.05 5.72
N GLY A 50 15.87 9.83 5.60
CA GLY A 50 15.83 11.27 5.28
C GLY A 50 15.89 11.58 3.78
N SER A 51 15.72 10.58 2.92
CA SER A 51 15.78 10.79 1.47
C SER A 51 14.63 11.64 0.95
N TRP A 52 14.94 12.33 -0.14
CA TRP A 52 13.97 12.95 -1.02
C TRP A 52 13.78 12.05 -2.22
N PHE A 53 12.53 11.84 -2.61
CA PHE A 53 12.17 11.01 -3.75
C PHE A 53 11.51 11.87 -4.81
N LEU A 54 11.83 11.58 -6.06
CA LEU A 54 11.23 12.22 -7.22
C LEU A 54 10.68 11.13 -8.14
N PHE A 55 9.39 11.18 -8.39
CA PHE A 55 8.69 10.30 -9.31
C PHE A 55 8.27 11.08 -10.55
N PRO A 56 8.69 10.71 -11.77
CA PRO A 56 8.18 11.35 -12.97
C PRO A 56 6.66 11.15 -13.07
N LEU A 57 5.90 12.22 -13.36
CA LEU A 57 4.43 12.12 -13.42
C LEU A 57 3.97 11.14 -14.52
N ALA A 58 4.77 10.95 -15.57
CA ALA A 58 4.51 9.96 -16.62
C ALA A 58 4.40 8.51 -16.12
N HIS A 59 4.94 8.19 -14.95
CA HIS A 59 4.88 6.86 -14.33
C HIS A 59 3.84 6.74 -13.21
N ILE A 60 3.15 7.84 -12.87
CA ILE A 60 2.11 7.86 -11.85
C ILE A 60 0.74 7.73 -12.53
N ARG A 61 -0.10 6.81 -12.05
CA ARG A 61 -1.50 6.65 -12.48
C ARG A 61 -2.36 7.76 -11.87
N PHE A 62 -2.27 7.93 -10.56
CA PHE A 62 -2.89 9.01 -9.81
C PHE A 62 -2.23 9.12 -8.43
N VAL A 63 -2.51 10.24 -7.75
CA VAL A 63 -2.13 10.47 -6.36
C VAL A 63 -3.40 10.63 -5.55
N GLU A 64 -3.55 9.82 -4.50
CA GLU A 64 -4.65 9.95 -3.56
C GLU A 64 -4.23 10.82 -2.38
N ILE A 65 -5.03 11.83 -2.07
CA ILE A 65 -4.82 12.74 -0.96
C ILE A 65 -6.13 12.79 -0.17
N ALA A 66 -6.14 12.14 1.00
CA ALA A 66 -7.27 12.15 1.90
C ALA A 66 -7.57 13.58 2.40
N SER A 67 -8.84 13.83 2.74
CA SER A 67 -9.23 15.13 3.30
C SER A 67 -8.49 15.37 4.63
N THR A 68 -8.28 16.63 5.00
CA THR A 68 -7.54 16.96 6.23
C THR A 68 -8.19 16.41 7.50
N VAL A 69 -9.51 16.17 7.48
CA VAL A 69 -10.25 15.53 8.58
C VAL A 69 -9.88 14.05 8.73
N ASP A 70 -9.63 13.36 7.61
CA ASP A 70 -9.27 11.95 7.60
C ASP A 70 -7.80 11.71 7.95
N GLN A 71 -6.91 12.70 7.71
CA GLN A 71 -5.48 12.57 8.01
C GLN A 71 -5.18 12.51 9.52
N GLU A 72 -5.88 13.28 10.36
CA GLU A 72 -5.68 13.29 11.82
C GLU A 72 -6.02 11.94 12.47
N SER A 73 -6.93 11.18 11.87
CA SER A 73 -7.34 9.85 12.35
C SER A 73 -6.29 8.77 12.03
N SER A 74 -5.44 9.00 11.03
CA SER A 74 -4.45 8.03 10.55
C SER A 74 -3.11 8.07 11.30
N ASP A 75 -2.77 9.20 11.94
CA ASP A 75 -1.50 9.41 12.67
C ASP A 75 -1.45 8.65 14.02
N GLY A 76 -2.52 7.92 14.38
CA GLY A 76 -2.64 7.17 15.64
C GLY A 76 -2.14 5.73 15.63
N HIS A 77 -1.72 5.17 14.49
CA HIS A 77 -1.24 3.79 14.40
C HIS A 77 0.29 3.74 14.32
N VAL A 78 0.95 4.10 15.42
CA VAL A 78 2.33 3.67 15.65
C VAL A 78 2.29 2.15 15.84
N GLY A 79 2.78 1.44 14.83
CA GLY A 79 3.12 0.02 14.83
C GLY A 79 2.60 -0.78 16.02
N GLU A 80 1.34 -1.22 15.94
CA GLU A 80 1.04 -2.50 16.53
C GLU A 80 1.85 -3.48 15.67
N THR A 81 2.94 -3.96 16.26
CA THR A 81 3.76 -5.08 15.78
C THR A 81 2.94 -5.89 14.80
N ALA A 82 3.35 -5.92 13.53
CA ALA A 82 2.88 -6.96 12.63
C ALA A 82 3.08 -8.26 13.41
N ALA A 83 1.98 -8.79 13.95
CA ALA A 83 1.97 -10.13 14.48
C ALA A 83 2.60 -10.97 13.36
N PRO A 84 3.50 -11.92 13.68
CA PRO A 84 4.03 -12.77 12.65
C PRO A 84 2.82 -13.23 11.84
N ILE A 85 2.87 -13.06 10.52
CA ILE A 85 1.99 -13.80 9.65
C ILE A 85 2.35 -15.23 9.97
N VAL A 86 1.66 -15.80 10.96
CA VAL A 86 1.52 -17.23 11.09
C VAL A 86 0.90 -17.53 9.74
N ASN A 87 1.70 -18.05 8.82
CA ASN A 87 1.16 -18.90 7.77
C ASN A 87 0.34 -19.91 8.57
N ALA A 88 -0.95 -19.61 8.74
CA ALA A 88 -1.93 -20.60 9.08
C ALA A 88 -1.64 -21.66 8.04
N THR A 89 -1.14 -22.78 8.51
CA THR A 89 -0.95 -23.99 7.76
C THR A 89 -2.29 -24.28 7.09
N VAL A 90 -2.47 -23.75 5.88
CA VAL A 90 -3.54 -24.17 4.96
C VAL A 90 -3.07 -25.49 4.37
N GLU A 91 -2.91 -26.47 5.26
CA GLU A 91 -2.68 -27.88 4.96
C GLU A 91 -3.50 -28.73 5.93
N GLU A 92 -4.64 -28.22 6.43
CA GLU A 92 -5.74 -29.12 6.74
C GLU A 92 -6.30 -29.59 5.40
N GLU A 93 -5.69 -30.66 4.92
CA GLU A 93 -6.19 -31.68 4.00
C GLU A 93 -7.71 -31.57 3.75
N LEU A 94 -8.12 -30.71 2.82
CA LEU A 94 -9.49 -30.67 2.31
C LEU A 94 -9.66 -31.88 1.38
N THR A 95 -9.79 -33.08 1.95
CA THR A 95 -10.23 -34.27 1.22
C THR A 95 -11.66 -34.00 0.77
N ILE A 96 -11.84 -33.72 -0.53
CA ILE A 96 -13.16 -33.63 -1.13
C ILE A 96 -13.81 -35.01 -1.01
N ASP A 97 -14.87 -35.12 -0.20
CA ASP A 97 -15.59 -36.38 0.01
C ASP A 97 -16.32 -36.85 -1.26
N GLU A 98 -16.21 -38.15 -1.57
CA GLU A 98 -16.89 -38.80 -2.71
C GLU A 98 -18.42 -38.58 -2.70
N ASP A 99 -19.03 -38.43 -1.52
CA ASP A 99 -20.45 -38.13 -1.37
C ASP A 99 -20.83 -36.74 -1.89
N PHE A 100 -19.93 -35.75 -1.79
CA PHE A 100 -20.15 -34.42 -2.36
C PHE A 100 -20.14 -34.47 -3.88
N LEU A 101 -19.18 -35.18 -4.48
CA LEU A 101 -19.09 -35.36 -5.93
C LEU A 101 -20.29 -36.12 -6.49
N ARG A 102 -20.83 -37.09 -5.74
CA ARG A 102 -22.04 -37.83 -6.14
C ARG A 102 -23.27 -36.93 -6.19
N ARG A 103 -23.44 -36.08 -5.19
CA ARG A 103 -24.59 -35.17 -5.07
C ARG A 103 -24.62 -34.07 -6.14
N VAL A 104 -23.45 -33.64 -6.62
CA VAL A 104 -23.35 -32.71 -7.78
C VAL A 104 -23.69 -33.40 -9.10
N ARG A 105 -23.39 -34.70 -9.26
CA ARG A 105 -23.71 -35.45 -10.50
C ARG A 105 -25.18 -35.82 -10.63
N GLU A 106 -25.91 -35.89 -9.53
CA GLU A 106 -27.33 -36.28 -9.50
C GLU A 106 -28.30 -35.07 -9.47
N ALA A 107 -27.78 -33.84 -9.45
CA ALA A 107 -28.54 -32.58 -9.55
C ALA A 107 -28.66 -32.11 -11.01
#